data_AF-A0A918JS15-F1
#
_entry.id   AF-A0A918JS15-F1
#
_cell.length_a   1.000
_cell.length_b   1.000
_cell.length_c   1.000
_cell.angle_alpha   90.00
_cell.angle_beta   90.00
_cell.angle_gamma   90.00
#
_symmetry.space_group_name_H-M   'P 1'
#
loop_
_entity.id
_entity.type
_entity.pdbx_description
1 polymer ?
#
loop_
_entity_poly.entity_id
_entity_poly.type
_entity_poly.pdbx_seq_one_letter_code
_entity_poly.pdbx_strand_id
1 'polypeptide(L)'
;MPFITDEELQNYKDQIEKAEESKRTADYMRTKEIKDEQEKYQKFKIATIILGILALLGVAGTVYFMNFNTPNNMVTKKKYKSEVAQRDNKITELTETIQNLSMNEEIGSSNNSSAGSLKGEKVYAVQIGAFESKDLSLYSKNFVNFKEIKSEGYNKYALGNFETLEEAKIFRREIVRLGFKNAFIASYQNGQRIKIEEAW
;
A
#
# COMPACT_ATOMS: atom_id res chain seq x y z
N MET A 1 -41.00 -52.66 79.79
CA MET A 1 -40.76 -52.15 78.41
C MET A 1 -40.32 -50.71 78.57
N PRO A 2 -39.26 -50.23 77.90
CA PRO A 2 -38.94 -48.80 77.94
C PRO A 2 -40.06 -48.03 77.23
N PHE A 3 -40.58 -46.98 77.86
CA PHE A 3 -41.62 -46.10 77.31
C PHE A 3 -40.99 -44.75 77.01
N ILE A 4 -41.28 -44.21 75.82
CA ILE A 4 -40.88 -42.85 75.44
C ILE A 4 -41.71 -41.85 76.25
N THR A 5 -41.02 -40.89 76.86
CA THR A 5 -41.64 -39.78 77.58
C THR A 5 -42.16 -38.72 76.61
N ASP A 6 -43.18 -37.96 77.01
CA ASP A 6 -43.77 -36.91 76.16
C ASP A 6 -42.73 -35.85 75.73
N GLU A 7 -41.74 -35.58 76.58
CA GLU A 7 -40.62 -34.68 76.30
C GLU A 7 -39.69 -35.22 75.21
N GLU A 8 -39.36 -36.51 75.25
CA GLU A 8 -38.57 -37.16 74.19
C GLU A 8 -39.33 -37.15 72.86
N LEU A 9 -40.64 -37.41 72.86
CA LEU A 9 -41.48 -37.35 71.67
C LEU A 9 -41.50 -35.95 71.05
N GLN A 10 -41.57 -34.90 71.87
CA GLN A 10 -41.54 -33.52 71.41
C GLN A 10 -40.18 -33.14 70.81
N ASN A 11 -39.08 -33.56 71.46
CA ASN A 11 -37.74 -33.36 70.93
C ASN A 11 -37.54 -34.06 69.56
N TYR A 12 -38.06 -35.28 69.39
CA TYR A 12 -38.02 -35.97 68.09
C TYR A 12 -38.79 -35.21 67.02
N LYS A 13 -39.95 -34.64 67.33
CA LYS A 13 -40.73 -33.83 66.38
C LYS A 13 -39.97 -32.57 65.95
N ASP A 14 -39.41 -31.83 66.91
CA ASP A 14 -38.61 -30.63 66.63
C ASP A 14 -37.36 -30.96 65.78
N GLN A 15 -36.71 -32.09 66.03
CA GLN A 15 -35.57 -32.54 65.24
C GLN A 15 -35.99 -32.90 63.80
N ILE A 16 -37.14 -33.56 63.62
CA ILE A 16 -37.68 -33.88 62.30
C ILE A 16 -38.03 -32.61 61.54
N GLU A 17 -38.70 -31.65 62.17
CA GLU A 17 -39.06 -30.36 61.55
C GLU A 17 -37.81 -29.59 61.10
N LYS A 18 -36.79 -29.46 61.98
CA LYS A 18 -35.51 -28.84 61.62
C LYS A 18 -34.79 -29.61 60.50
N ALA A 19 -34.85 -30.94 60.51
CA ALA A 19 -34.28 -31.76 59.46
C ALA A 19 -35.02 -31.57 58.12
N GLU A 20 -36.33 -31.38 58.13
CA GLU A 20 -37.13 -31.10 56.92
C GLU A 20 -36.85 -29.69 56.38
N GLU A 21 -36.78 -28.67 57.25
CA GLU A 21 -36.43 -27.31 56.85
C GLU A 21 -35.01 -27.22 56.27
N SER A 22 -34.04 -27.89 56.90
CA SER A 22 -32.68 -27.94 56.36
C SER A 22 -32.61 -28.67 55.01
N LYS A 23 -33.39 -29.74 54.81
CA LYS A 23 -33.51 -30.38 53.49
C LYS A 23 -34.15 -29.45 52.45
N ARG A 24 -35.24 -28.77 52.77
CA ARG A 24 -35.91 -27.82 51.86
C ARG A 24 -34.99 -26.68 51.46
N THR A 25 -34.25 -26.13 52.40
CA THR A 25 -33.29 -25.05 52.14
C THR A 25 -32.11 -25.56 51.30
N ALA A 26 -31.59 -26.76 51.58
CA ALA A 26 -30.56 -27.39 50.76
C ALA A 26 -31.04 -27.66 49.32
N ASP A 27 -32.26 -28.16 49.15
CA ASP A 27 -32.87 -28.41 47.83
C ASP A 27 -33.12 -27.10 47.07
N TYR A 28 -33.57 -26.05 47.76
CA TYR A 28 -33.73 -24.71 47.19
C TYR A 28 -32.38 -24.13 46.73
N MET A 29 -31.34 -24.21 47.57
CA MET A 29 -30.00 -23.73 47.22
C MET A 29 -29.43 -24.52 46.05
N ARG A 30 -29.54 -25.85 46.07
CA ARG A 30 -29.07 -26.72 44.98
C ARG A 30 -29.79 -26.42 43.66
N THR A 31 -31.10 -26.23 43.68
CA THR A 31 -31.86 -25.88 42.47
C THR A 31 -31.54 -24.48 41.96
N LYS A 32 -31.26 -23.52 42.86
CA LYS A 32 -30.80 -22.18 42.50
C LYS A 32 -29.42 -22.22 41.86
N GLU A 33 -28.45 -22.93 42.46
CA GLU A 33 -27.10 -23.12 41.92
C GLU A 33 -27.13 -23.73 40.51
N ILE A 34 -27.93 -24.78 40.30
CA ILE A 34 -28.09 -25.42 38.98
C ILE A 34 -28.65 -24.41 37.96
N LYS A 35 -29.64 -23.60 38.33
CA LYS A 35 -30.19 -22.57 37.44
C LYS A 35 -29.17 -21.49 37.11
N ASP A 36 -28.42 -21.02 38.09
CA ASP A 36 -27.38 -19.99 37.91
C ASP A 36 -26.24 -20.52 37.02
N GLU A 37 -25.84 -21.79 37.19
CA GLU A 37 -24.82 -22.45 36.37
C GLU A 37 -25.31 -22.67 34.93
N GLN A 38 -26.58 -23.07 34.76
CA GLN A 38 -27.20 -23.16 33.44
C GLN A 38 -27.27 -21.79 32.74
N GLU A 39 -27.68 -20.74 33.44
CA GLU A 39 -27.74 -19.39 32.89
C GLU A 39 -26.35 -18.89 32.49
N LYS A 40 -25.33 -19.14 33.34
CA LYS A 40 -23.93 -18.83 33.05
C LYS A 40 -23.43 -19.57 31.82
N TYR A 41 -23.74 -20.86 31.68
CA TYR A 41 -23.37 -21.66 30.53
C TYR A 41 -24.04 -21.18 29.23
N GLN A 42 -25.32 -20.79 29.28
CA GLN A 42 -26.02 -20.22 28.13
C GLN A 42 -25.41 -18.87 27.70
N LYS A 43 -25.13 -17.98 28.67
CA LYS A 43 -24.44 -16.71 28.39
C LYS A 43 -23.05 -16.94 27.81
N PHE A 44 -22.31 -17.92 28.33
CA PHE A 44 -20.98 -18.29 27.81
C PHE A 44 -21.06 -18.84 26.38
N LYS A 45 -22.02 -19.73 26.08
CA LYS A 45 -22.27 -20.23 24.71
C LYS A 45 -22.58 -19.12 23.72
N ILE A 46 -23.40 -18.15 24.09
CA ILE A 46 -23.73 -17.01 23.23
C ILE A 46 -22.48 -16.14 23.02
N ALA A 47 -21.71 -15.89 24.09
CA ALA A 47 -20.47 -15.12 24.01
C ALA A 47 -19.42 -15.78 23.11
N THR A 48 -19.26 -17.11 23.14
CA THR A 48 -18.31 -17.82 22.27
C THR A 48 -18.73 -17.78 20.80
N ILE A 49 -20.03 -17.88 20.50
CA ILE A 49 -20.54 -17.73 19.12
C ILE A 49 -20.26 -16.32 18.60
N ILE A 50 -20.55 -15.27 19.39
CA ILE A 50 -20.30 -13.88 19.01
C ILE A 50 -18.81 -13.63 18.78
N LEU A 51 -17.95 -14.15 19.66
CA LEU A 51 -16.49 -14.03 19.51
C LEU A 51 -15.98 -14.70 18.23
N GLY A 52 -16.53 -15.87 17.87
CA GLY A 52 -16.22 -16.55 16.63
C GLY A 52 -16.63 -15.74 15.39
N ILE A 53 -17.81 -15.14 15.39
CA ILE A 53 -18.28 -14.28 14.29
C ILE A 53 -17.40 -13.03 14.16
N LEU A 54 -17.05 -12.38 15.28
CA LEU A 54 -16.14 -11.23 15.29
C LEU A 54 -14.74 -11.59 14.76
N ALA A 55 -14.21 -12.76 15.12
CA ALA A 55 -12.93 -13.22 14.61
C ALA A 55 -12.97 -13.46 13.09
N LEU A 56 -14.04 -14.11 12.58
CA LEU A 56 -14.20 -14.34 11.14
C LEU A 56 -14.35 -13.04 10.35
N LEU A 57 -15.15 -12.09 10.83
CA LEU A 57 -15.29 -10.77 10.22
C LEU A 57 -13.98 -9.99 10.26
N GLY A 58 -13.22 -10.08 11.34
CA GLY A 58 -11.89 -9.48 11.45
C GLY A 58 -10.93 -10.02 10.40
N VAL A 59 -10.85 -11.35 10.23
CA VAL A 59 -9.99 -11.98 9.21
C VAL A 59 -10.44 -11.61 7.79
N ALA A 60 -11.75 -11.64 7.51
CA ALA A 60 -12.26 -11.23 6.20
C ALA A 60 -11.96 -9.74 5.92
N GLY A 61 -12.10 -8.89 6.93
CA GLY A 61 -11.80 -7.47 6.85
C GLY A 61 -10.32 -7.19 6.60
N THR A 62 -9.41 -7.90 7.27
CA THR A 62 -7.95 -7.74 7.05
C THR A 62 -7.53 -8.22 5.67
N VAL A 63 -8.09 -9.33 5.16
CA VAL A 63 -7.85 -9.81 3.80
C VAL A 63 -8.35 -8.82 2.75
N TYR A 64 -9.56 -8.29 2.92
CA TYR A 64 -10.12 -7.27 2.02
C TYR A 64 -9.27 -5.99 2.02
N PHE A 65 -8.87 -5.52 3.20
CA PHE A 65 -8.03 -4.33 3.35
C PHE A 65 -6.64 -4.51 2.73
N MET A 66 -6.02 -5.68 2.88
CA MET A 66 -4.77 -6.01 2.20
C MET A 66 -4.96 -6.00 0.68
N ASN A 67 -6.02 -6.60 0.16
CA ASN A 67 -6.29 -6.60 -1.29
C ASN A 67 -6.52 -5.18 -1.85
N PHE A 68 -7.14 -4.28 -1.07
CA PHE A 68 -7.40 -2.90 -1.48
C PHE A 68 -6.16 -1.98 -1.40
N ASN A 69 -5.30 -2.17 -0.39
CA ASN A 69 -4.14 -1.31 -0.15
C ASN A 69 -2.79 -1.88 -0.62
N THR A 70 -2.75 -3.05 -1.26
CA THR A 70 -1.50 -3.56 -1.84
C THR A 70 -1.18 -2.73 -3.09
N PRO A 71 -0.09 -1.94 -3.10
CA PRO A 71 0.27 -1.19 -4.29
C PRO A 71 0.65 -2.17 -5.41
N ASN A 72 0.10 -1.95 -6.61
CA ASN A 72 0.30 -2.77 -7.82
C ASN A 72 1.77 -2.91 -8.29
N ASN A 73 2.73 -2.35 -7.56
CA ASN A 73 4.15 -2.25 -7.90
C ASN A 73 5.06 -3.20 -7.10
N MET A 74 4.51 -4.14 -6.31
CA MET A 74 5.32 -5.14 -5.62
C MET A 74 5.86 -6.19 -6.61
N VAL A 75 6.96 -5.84 -7.29
CA VAL A 75 7.75 -6.76 -8.11
C VAL A 75 8.40 -7.78 -7.18
N THR A 76 8.00 -9.05 -7.29
CA THR A 76 8.60 -10.14 -6.52
C THR A 76 10.12 -10.18 -6.79
N LYS A 77 10.95 -10.43 -5.77
CA LYS A 77 12.43 -10.51 -5.90
C LYS A 77 12.91 -11.39 -7.06
N LYS A 78 12.15 -12.45 -7.39
CA LYS A 78 12.37 -13.33 -8.55
C LYS A 78 12.21 -12.61 -9.90
N LYS A 79 11.19 -11.75 -10.03
CA LYS A 79 10.90 -10.95 -11.23
C LYS A 79 11.94 -9.83 -11.42
N TYR A 80 12.39 -9.19 -10.34
CA TYR A 80 13.51 -8.24 -10.37
C TYR A 80 14.79 -8.91 -10.88
N LYS A 81 15.14 -10.08 -10.33
CA LYS A 81 16.36 -10.81 -10.73
C LYS A 81 16.32 -11.26 -12.20
N SER A 82 15.16 -11.69 -12.71
CA SER A 82 15.03 -12.06 -14.13
C SER A 82 15.12 -10.86 -15.06
N GLU A 83 14.55 -9.71 -14.66
CA GLU A 83 14.56 -8.49 -15.48
C GLU A 83 15.95 -7.84 -15.52
N VAL A 84 16.71 -7.88 -14.42
CA VAL A 84 18.11 -7.45 -14.38
C VAL A 84 18.98 -8.34 -15.27
N ALA A 85 18.85 -9.66 -15.17
CA ALA A 85 19.62 -10.59 -16.01
C ALA A 85 19.34 -10.41 -17.52
N GLN A 86 18.08 -10.10 -17.89
CA GLN A 86 17.73 -9.78 -19.29
C GLN A 86 18.35 -8.46 -19.77
N ARG A 87 18.40 -7.45 -18.89
CA ARG A 87 19.07 -6.18 -19.20
C ARG A 87 20.57 -6.37 -19.37
N ASP A 88 21.21 -7.15 -18.50
CA ASP A 88 22.65 -7.43 -18.56
C ASP A 88 23.02 -8.11 -19.87
N ASN A 89 22.27 -9.14 -20.28
CA ASN A 89 22.51 -9.82 -21.57
C ASN A 89 22.37 -8.87 -22.76
N LYS A 90 21.37 -7.99 -22.74
CA LYS A 90 21.15 -7.00 -23.81
C LYS A 90 22.24 -5.94 -23.83
N ILE A 91 22.76 -5.54 -22.66
CA ILE A 91 23.92 -4.65 -22.56
C ILE A 91 25.14 -5.33 -23.17
N THR A 92 25.41 -6.60 -22.86
CA THR A 92 26.53 -7.34 -23.44
C THR A 92 26.44 -7.42 -24.98
N GLU A 93 25.27 -7.76 -25.51
CA GLU A 93 25.01 -7.80 -26.96
C GLU A 93 25.20 -6.43 -27.62
N LEU A 94 24.68 -5.36 -27.00
CA LEU A 94 24.86 -3.98 -27.49
C LEU A 94 26.33 -3.55 -27.43
N THR A 95 27.06 -3.91 -26.38
CA THR A 95 28.49 -3.58 -26.26
C THR A 95 29.34 -4.32 -27.29
N GLU A 96 29.05 -5.58 -27.58
CA GLU A 96 29.70 -6.33 -28.65
C GLU A 96 29.39 -5.73 -30.03
N THR A 97 28.13 -5.32 -30.25
CA THR A 97 27.72 -4.67 -31.49
C THR A 97 28.43 -3.32 -31.67
N ILE A 98 28.50 -2.49 -30.63
CA ILE A 98 29.22 -1.21 -30.65
C ILE A 98 30.71 -1.43 -30.87
N GLN A 99 31.31 -2.44 -30.23
CA GLN A 99 32.73 -2.76 -30.41
C GLN A 99 33.04 -3.19 -31.86
N ASN A 100 32.20 -4.06 -32.43
CA ASN A 100 32.33 -4.51 -33.82
C ASN A 100 32.10 -3.37 -34.83
N LEU A 101 31.21 -2.43 -34.53
CA LEU A 101 31.01 -1.21 -35.32
C LEU A 101 32.19 -0.25 -35.20
N SER A 102 32.74 -0.05 -33.99
CA SER A 102 33.90 0.82 -33.77
C SER A 102 35.18 0.28 -34.39
N MET A 103 35.36 -1.05 -34.45
CA MET A 103 36.47 -1.69 -35.16
C MET A 103 36.41 -1.53 -36.68
N ASN A 104 35.23 -1.18 -37.22
CA ASN A 104 35.03 -0.92 -38.64
C ASN A 104 35.04 0.57 -39.00
N GLU A 105 35.11 1.48 -38.01
CA GLU A 105 35.17 2.94 -38.19
C GLU A 105 36.52 3.59 -37.82
N GLU A 106 37.59 2.81 -37.53
CA GLU A 106 38.95 3.35 -37.39
C GLU A 106 39.65 3.67 -38.73
N ILE A 107 38.89 3.88 -39.81
CA ILE A 107 39.35 4.58 -41.02
C ILE A 107 38.36 5.70 -41.34
N GLY A 108 38.32 6.74 -40.50
CA GLY A 108 37.54 7.93 -40.83
C GLY A 108 37.21 8.90 -39.70
N SER A 109 38.18 9.77 -39.38
CA SER A 109 37.92 11.18 -39.06
C SER A 109 37.27 11.54 -37.70
N SER A 110 38.14 12.07 -36.83
CA SER A 110 37.98 13.37 -36.15
C SER A 110 36.81 13.58 -35.17
N ASN A 111 37.17 13.51 -33.88
CA ASN A 111 36.80 14.44 -32.81
C ASN A 111 35.62 15.40 -33.10
N ASN A 112 34.44 15.10 -32.55
CA ASN A 112 33.47 16.12 -32.15
C ASN A 112 32.53 15.59 -31.06
N SER A 113 32.98 15.71 -29.81
CA SER A 113 32.11 15.88 -28.64
C SER A 113 31.37 17.21 -28.78
N SER A 114 30.32 17.21 -29.60
CA SER A 114 29.39 18.33 -29.71
C SER A 114 28.18 18.03 -28.83
N ALA A 115 28.19 18.63 -27.64
CA ALA A 115 26.95 19.03 -27.00
C ALA A 115 26.21 19.92 -28.01
N GLY A 116 25.32 19.30 -28.78
CA GLY A 116 24.53 19.95 -29.82
C GLY A 116 23.80 21.14 -29.20
N SER A 117 24.29 22.33 -29.48
CA SER A 117 23.60 23.56 -29.19
C SER A 117 22.35 23.57 -30.06
N LEU A 118 21.21 23.15 -29.50
CA LEU A 118 19.86 23.26 -30.08
C LEU A 118 19.42 24.73 -30.16
N LYS A 119 20.27 25.57 -30.74
CA LYS A 119 20.08 27.01 -30.86
C LYS A 119 19.19 27.26 -32.08
N GLY A 120 17.88 27.27 -31.85
CA GLY A 120 16.87 27.61 -32.85
C GLY A 120 15.73 26.60 -32.95
N GLU A 121 15.92 25.37 -32.50
CA GLU A 121 14.91 24.32 -32.65
C GLU A 121 13.87 24.33 -31.52
N LYS A 122 12.62 24.03 -31.90
CA LYS A 122 11.50 23.94 -30.98
C LYS A 122 11.50 22.53 -30.38
N VAL A 123 11.76 22.45 -29.09
CA VAL A 123 11.73 21.21 -28.30
C VAL A 123 10.48 21.15 -27.44
N TYR A 124 9.85 19.98 -27.38
CA TYR A 124 8.68 19.72 -26.55
C TYR A 124 9.10 19.00 -25.28
N ALA A 125 8.55 19.40 -24.14
CA ALA A 125 8.77 18.75 -22.86
C ALA A 125 7.46 18.61 -22.09
N VAL A 126 7.35 17.55 -21.28
CA VAL A 126 6.16 17.28 -20.46
C VAL A 126 6.39 17.81 -19.06
N GLN A 127 5.66 18.84 -18.67
CA GLN A 127 5.71 19.40 -17.33
C GLN A 127 4.86 18.55 -16.38
N ILE A 128 5.47 18.07 -15.30
CA ILE A 128 4.83 17.18 -14.31
C ILE A 128 4.34 17.88 -13.06
N GLY A 129 4.82 19.10 -12.79
CA GLY A 129 4.40 19.86 -11.62
C GLY A 129 5.08 21.22 -11.50
N ALA A 130 4.50 22.03 -10.63
CA ALA A 130 5.08 23.26 -10.11
C ALA A 130 4.91 23.22 -8.59
N PHE A 131 6.00 23.32 -7.84
CA PHE A 131 5.96 23.22 -6.38
C PHE A 131 6.52 24.50 -5.75
N GLU A 132 5.88 24.95 -4.68
CA GLU A 132 6.33 26.09 -3.87
C GLU A 132 7.49 25.62 -3.00
N SER A 133 8.67 26.23 -3.15
CA SER A 133 9.84 26.08 -2.27
C SER A 133 10.43 24.66 -2.06
N LYS A 134 10.09 23.66 -2.89
CA LYS A 134 10.72 22.33 -2.81
C LYS A 134 11.89 22.26 -3.78
N ASP A 135 13.11 22.11 -3.26
CA ASP A 135 14.31 21.87 -4.07
C ASP A 135 14.38 20.39 -4.47
N LEU A 136 13.87 20.04 -5.66
CA LEU A 136 14.12 18.75 -6.30
C LEU A 136 15.50 18.70 -7.00
N SER A 137 16.29 19.76 -6.84
CA SER A 137 17.59 19.97 -7.48
C SER A 137 18.60 18.85 -7.23
N LEU A 138 18.48 18.11 -6.11
CA LEU A 138 19.31 16.94 -5.79
C LEU A 138 19.18 15.79 -6.81
N TYR A 139 18.02 15.64 -7.46
CA TYR A 139 17.77 14.59 -8.46
C TYR A 139 18.08 15.03 -9.89
N SER A 140 18.27 16.33 -10.13
CA SER A 140 18.20 16.96 -11.45
C SER A 140 19.49 16.92 -12.27
N LYS A 141 20.66 17.06 -11.63
CA LYS A 141 21.91 17.40 -12.34
C LYS A 141 22.42 16.31 -13.29
N ASN A 142 22.02 15.05 -13.05
CA ASN A 142 22.48 13.89 -13.82
C ASN A 142 21.40 13.32 -14.74
N PHE A 143 20.19 13.88 -14.76
CA PHE A 143 19.10 13.40 -15.59
C PHE A 143 19.04 14.25 -16.87
N VAL A 144 19.61 13.74 -17.96
CA VAL A 144 19.74 14.42 -19.27
C VAL A 144 18.38 14.94 -19.78
N ASN A 145 17.29 14.31 -19.36
CA ASN A 145 15.92 14.62 -19.77
C ASN A 145 15.11 15.36 -18.70
N PHE A 146 15.74 16.03 -17.74
CA PHE A 146 15.04 16.78 -16.69
C PHE A 146 15.35 18.27 -16.76
N LYS A 147 14.30 19.09 -16.80
CA LYS A 147 14.41 20.55 -16.85
C LYS A 147 13.71 21.16 -15.65
N GLU A 148 14.50 21.81 -14.81
CA GLU A 148 14.02 22.67 -13.72
C GLU A 148 13.97 24.12 -14.20
N ILE A 149 12.82 24.76 -14.06
CA ILE A 149 12.63 26.18 -14.41
C ILE A 149 12.15 26.91 -13.16
N LYS A 150 13.03 27.75 -12.62
CA LYS A 150 12.72 28.62 -11.48
C LYS A 150 11.90 29.81 -11.96
N SER A 151 10.79 30.10 -11.30
CA SER A 151 9.89 31.19 -11.65
C SER A 151 9.27 31.73 -10.36
N GLU A 152 9.60 32.97 -10.00
CA GLU A 152 9.03 33.78 -8.91
C GLU A 152 8.11 33.01 -7.92
N GLY A 153 8.72 32.25 -7.00
CA GLY A 153 8.04 31.50 -5.93
C GLY A 153 7.83 30.00 -6.17
N TYR A 154 7.86 29.54 -7.43
CA TYR A 154 7.63 28.14 -7.80
C TYR A 154 8.79 27.54 -8.62
N ASN A 155 9.12 26.29 -8.31
CA ASN A 155 10.00 25.47 -9.14
C ASN A 155 9.13 24.60 -10.07
N LYS A 156 9.28 24.82 -11.38
CA LYS A 156 8.60 24.02 -12.42
C LYS A 156 9.49 22.88 -12.85
N TYR A 157 8.91 21.69 -12.99
CA TYR A 157 9.61 20.47 -13.36
C TYR A 157 9.05 19.88 -14.64
N ALA A 158 9.91 19.76 -15.66
CA ALA A 158 9.57 19.15 -16.93
C ALA A 158 10.54 18.00 -17.27
N LEU A 159 10.01 17.02 -18.00
CA LEU A 159 10.69 15.81 -18.41
C LEU A 159 10.63 15.63 -19.93
N GLY A 160 11.73 15.16 -20.49
CA GLY A 160 11.91 14.86 -21.90
C GLY A 160 12.26 16.07 -22.75
N ASN A 161 13.06 15.83 -23.78
CA ASN A 161 13.34 16.76 -24.87
C ASN A 161 12.92 16.06 -26.16
N PHE A 162 11.69 16.32 -26.63
CA PHE A 162 11.13 15.70 -27.82
C PHE A 162 11.21 16.66 -29.00
N GLU A 163 11.52 16.13 -30.18
CA GLU A 163 11.55 16.91 -31.42
C GLU A 163 10.13 17.13 -31.97
N THR A 164 9.23 16.19 -31.71
CA THR A 164 7.85 16.24 -32.20
C THR A 164 6.81 16.29 -31.08
N LEU A 165 5.66 16.91 -31.38
CA LEU A 165 4.53 16.97 -30.45
C LEU A 165 3.95 15.56 -30.17
N GLU A 166 3.98 14.67 -31.16
CA GLU A 166 3.43 13.31 -31.02
C GLU A 166 4.25 12.45 -30.05
N GLU A 167 5.57 12.55 -30.08
CA GLU A 167 6.44 11.92 -29.07
C GLU A 167 6.12 12.43 -27.66
N ALA A 168 5.97 13.76 -27.51
CA ALA A 168 5.60 14.36 -26.24
C ALA A 168 4.21 13.90 -25.75
N LYS A 169 3.25 13.65 -26.66
CA LYS A 169 1.94 13.07 -26.33
C LYS A 169 2.04 11.62 -25.88
N ILE A 170 2.83 10.80 -26.57
CA ILE A 170 3.08 9.40 -26.16
C ILE A 170 3.66 9.38 -24.75
N PHE A 171 4.70 10.19 -24.51
CA PHE A 171 5.35 10.28 -23.22
C PHE A 171 4.40 10.82 -22.13
N ARG A 172 3.61 11.86 -22.42
CA ARG A 172 2.59 12.38 -21.51
C ARG A 172 1.64 11.29 -21.05
N ARG A 173 1.16 10.42 -21.96
CA ARG A 173 0.25 9.32 -21.59
C ARG A 173 0.87 8.39 -20.58
N GLU A 174 2.15 8.05 -20.75
CA GLU A 174 2.89 7.22 -19.79
C GLU A 174 3.07 7.93 -18.45
N ILE A 175 3.43 9.22 -18.46
CA ILE A 175 3.54 10.04 -17.26
C ILE A 175 2.21 10.14 -16.49
N VAL A 176 1.09 10.29 -17.19
CA VAL A 176 -0.26 10.29 -16.60
C VAL A 176 -0.59 8.92 -16.01
N ARG A 177 -0.25 7.82 -16.69
CA ARG A 177 -0.40 6.44 -16.18
C ARG A 177 0.42 6.21 -14.90
N LEU A 178 1.57 6.86 -14.77
CA LEU A 178 2.41 6.82 -13.56
C LEU A 178 1.84 7.65 -12.40
N GLY A 179 0.75 8.40 -12.59
CA GLY A 179 0.03 9.13 -11.54
C GLY A 179 0.17 10.65 -11.61
N PHE A 180 0.94 11.19 -12.55
CA PHE A 180 1.03 12.64 -12.78
C PHE A 180 -0.15 13.13 -13.63
N LYS A 181 -1.33 13.14 -13.03
CA LYS A 181 -2.61 13.42 -13.72
C LYS A 181 -2.65 14.79 -14.40
N ASN A 182 -1.99 15.79 -13.82
CA ASN A 182 -1.98 17.16 -14.30
C ASN A 182 -0.76 17.47 -15.20
N ALA A 183 -0.16 16.43 -15.80
CA ALA A 183 0.97 16.63 -16.70
C ALA A 183 0.50 17.26 -18.02
N PHE A 184 1.25 18.26 -18.50
CA PHE A 184 0.92 19.01 -19.71
C PHE A 184 2.15 19.19 -20.61
N ILE A 185 1.92 19.39 -21.91
CA ILE A 185 3.01 19.54 -22.89
C ILE A 185 3.29 21.02 -23.10
N ALA A 186 4.54 21.41 -22.94
CA ALA A 186 5.02 22.75 -23.22
C ALA A 186 6.13 22.71 -24.28
N SER A 187 6.09 23.66 -25.22
CA SER A 187 7.16 23.85 -26.19
C SER A 187 8.15 24.90 -25.69
N TYR A 188 9.42 24.66 -25.98
CA TYR A 188 10.56 25.47 -25.60
C TYR A 188 11.42 25.76 -26.82
N GLN A 189 12.00 26.95 -26.88
CA GLN A 189 13.01 27.32 -27.87
C GLN A 189 14.06 28.15 -27.17
N ASN A 190 15.34 27.84 -27.41
CA ASN A 190 16.47 28.50 -26.75
C ASN A 190 16.34 28.51 -25.21
N GLY A 191 15.81 27.44 -24.63
CA GLY A 191 15.60 27.32 -23.19
C GLY A 191 14.34 28.01 -22.64
N GLN A 192 13.70 28.92 -23.38
CA GLN A 192 12.48 29.63 -22.95
C GLN A 192 11.21 28.93 -23.40
N ARG A 193 10.15 29.00 -22.59
CA ARG A 193 8.84 28.42 -22.93
C ARG A 193 8.16 29.30 -23.96
N ILE A 194 7.76 28.71 -25.09
CA ILE A 194 7.00 29.39 -26.14
C ILE A 194 5.51 29.30 -25.84
N LYS A 195 4.98 28.07 -25.70
CA LYS A 195 3.54 27.82 -25.62
C LYS A 195 3.24 26.54 -24.84
N ILE A 196 2.04 26.48 -24.26
CA ILE A 196 1.42 25.24 -23.78
C ILE A 196 0.65 24.64 -24.96
N GLU A 197 1.11 23.49 -25.45
CA GLU A 197 0.53 22.85 -26.63
C GLU A 197 -0.72 22.04 -26.25
N GLU A 198 -0.73 21.46 -25.05
CA GLU A 198 -1.84 20.65 -24.58
C GLU A 198 -1.90 20.67 -23.05
N ALA A 199 -3.06 21.07 -22.50
CA ALA A 199 -3.40 21.04 -21.08
C ALA A 199 -4.86 20.60 -20.94
N TRP A 200 -5.14 19.68 -20.02
CA TRP A 200 -6.47 19.17 -19.68
C TRP A 200 -6.55 18.93 -18.18
#